data_AF-K0T255-F1
#
_entry.id   AF-K0T255-F1
#
_cell.length_a   1.000
_cell.length_b   1.000
_cell.length_c   1.000
_cell.angle_alpha   90.00
_cell.angle_beta   90.00
_cell.angle_gamma   90.00
#
_symmetry.space_group_name_H-M   'P 1'
#
loop_
_entity.id
_entity.type
_entity.pdbx_description
1 polymer ?
#
loop_
_entity_poly.entity_id
_entity_poly.type
_entity_poly.pdbx_seq_one_letter_code
_entity_poly.pdbx_strand_id
1 'polypeptide(L)'
;MTSRSVLAVALLTGPALALNLQCLDGGIRISKPWRQGVCHDPSAGFTLASTPNDDLDDLLNEDYDDVPTIQSQSPSTYNPPIETQGGAIMPEGGANPCVIKVLGVGGGGGNAVNRMIQTRIDGVSFWAVNTDAQALAKSLSPNVLNIGRSLTRGLGAGGVPDVGKESALENTAEIKEICRGSDMVFITAGMGGGTGSGAGPIVAEIARDEGCLTVGVVTKPFAFEGRKRMKQAEAAIVELRKHVDTLIVVSNDKLLRIVPENTPVTDAFLVADDILRQGVVGISEIIIKTGLVNVDFADVRAVMKDAGTALMGVGTGAGKTRATDAAVAAISSPLLDFPISEAKRIVFNVVGGSDLGLSEINAASEVIYENAHEDANIIFGALIDPDMGEEVSITVLACDFRERIEMKPAVAVAAGGGVDRNGSGEYRPPTFYRDRREATRSPLGPDATVEETRTAITRGFKRPESRELDYLKQEEEERRTFKKRKGGFFRRLFGSRD
;
A
#
# COMPACT_ATOMS: atom_id res chain seq x y z
N MET A 1 55.36 32.20 19.66
CA MET A 1 54.40 33.15 19.03
C MET A 1 53.56 32.35 18.04
N THR A 2 52.24 32.40 17.94
CA THR A 2 51.11 33.03 18.70
C THR A 2 49.84 32.35 18.12
N SER A 3 48.93 31.71 18.86
CA SER A 3 47.95 32.22 19.84
C SER A 3 46.64 32.77 19.23
N ARG A 4 45.50 32.10 19.53
CA ARG A 4 44.08 32.57 19.55
C ARG A 4 43.44 32.99 18.19
N SER A 5 42.12 32.96 17.96
CA SER A 5 40.90 32.77 18.81
C SER A 5 39.96 31.69 18.20
N VAL A 6 38.91 31.11 18.82
CA VAL A 6 38.07 31.37 20.02
C VAL A 6 36.83 32.28 19.79
N LEU A 7 35.68 31.90 20.41
CA LEU A 7 34.29 32.44 20.37
C LEU A 7 33.46 32.17 19.07
N ALA A 8 32.13 31.97 19.10
CA ALA A 8 31.19 31.32 20.06
C ALA A 8 29.75 31.36 19.52
N VAL A 9 28.95 30.30 19.73
CA VAL A 9 27.50 30.37 20.06
C VAL A 9 27.16 29.17 20.97
N ALA A 10 26.39 29.41 22.03
CA ALA A 10 25.82 28.41 22.93
C ALA A 10 24.44 28.88 23.43
N LEU A 11 23.68 27.98 24.09
CA LEU A 11 22.27 28.13 24.55
C LEU A 11 21.26 27.91 23.40
N LEU A 12 20.17 27.14 23.52
CA LEU A 12 19.44 26.48 24.62
C LEU A 12 19.16 24.99 24.23
N THR A 13 18.78 23.99 25.05
CA THR A 13 18.55 23.80 26.51
C THR A 13 18.70 22.28 26.87
N GLY A 14 18.51 21.88 28.14
CA GLY A 14 18.47 20.47 28.60
C GLY A 14 17.05 20.01 29.00
N PRO A 15 16.85 19.07 29.97
CA PRO A 15 17.80 18.40 30.89
C PRO A 15 17.96 16.88 30.59
N ALA A 16 19.12 16.23 30.73
CA ALA A 16 20.06 16.07 31.86
C ALA A 16 19.69 14.94 32.85
N LEU A 17 20.47 13.86 32.82
CA LEU A 17 20.64 12.90 33.91
C LEU A 17 22.13 12.55 33.99
N ALA A 18 22.74 12.76 35.16
CA ALA A 18 24.19 12.90 35.29
C ALA A 18 24.91 11.57 35.53
N LEU A 19 26.03 11.37 34.83
CA LEU A 19 27.03 10.33 35.12
C LEU A 19 28.30 11.02 35.59
N ASN A 20 28.63 10.85 36.88
CA ASN A 20 29.83 11.41 37.48
C ASN A 20 31.02 10.45 37.23
N LEU A 21 32.12 11.00 36.72
CA LEU A 21 33.37 10.27 36.45
C LEU A 21 34.44 10.76 37.42
N GLN A 22 35.09 9.83 38.12
CA GLN A 22 36.40 10.07 38.74
C GLN A 22 37.34 8.93 38.33
N CYS A 23 38.45 9.28 37.68
CA CYS A 23 39.54 8.37 37.40
C CYS A 23 40.37 8.14 38.67
N LEU A 24 40.82 6.91 38.87
CA LEU A 24 41.96 6.57 39.71
C LEU A 24 42.91 5.67 38.91
N ASP A 25 44.20 5.78 39.22
CA ASP A 25 45.30 5.26 38.41
C ASP A 25 45.42 3.73 38.41
N GLY A 26 45.87 3.20 37.26
CA GLY A 26 46.72 2.00 37.23
C GLY A 26 46.04 0.63 37.23
N GLY A 27 45.97 0.03 36.04
CA GLY A 27 46.07 -1.43 35.88
C GLY A 27 44.79 -2.18 35.49
N ILE A 28 44.89 -2.98 34.42
CA ILE A 28 43.85 -3.90 33.98
C ILE A 28 43.84 -5.14 34.86
N ARG A 29 42.69 -5.50 35.45
CA ARG A 29 42.37 -6.86 35.89
C ARG A 29 40.93 -7.23 35.57
N ILE A 30 40.73 -8.37 34.91
CA ILE A 30 39.42 -8.97 34.63
C ILE A 30 39.22 -10.15 35.58
N SER A 31 38.15 -10.14 36.38
CA SER A 31 37.64 -11.34 37.08
C SER A 31 36.19 -11.15 37.54
N LYS A 32 35.27 -11.99 37.05
CA LYS A 32 34.06 -12.43 37.80
C LYS A 32 34.47 -13.70 38.58
N PRO A 33 33.91 -14.00 39.78
CA PRO A 33 32.64 -14.73 39.82
C PRO A 33 31.72 -14.57 41.08
N TRP A 34 30.42 -14.83 40.86
CA TRP A 34 29.46 -15.60 41.69
C TRP A 34 28.86 -15.12 43.05
N ARG A 35 27.52 -15.18 43.07
CA ARG A 35 26.54 -15.64 44.09
C ARG A 35 26.72 -15.35 45.59
N GLN A 36 25.61 -14.95 46.22
CA GLN A 36 24.92 -15.78 47.25
C GLN A 36 23.44 -15.37 47.41
N GLY A 37 22.64 -16.19 48.08
CA GLY A 37 21.24 -15.89 48.41
C GLY A 37 20.63 -16.89 49.40
N VAL A 38 19.37 -16.60 49.77
CA VAL A 38 18.39 -17.46 50.49
C VAL A 38 18.64 -17.68 52.00
N CYS A 39 17.62 -17.39 52.82
CA CYS A 39 16.97 -18.32 53.77
C CYS A 39 16.08 -17.61 54.82
N HIS A 40 14.81 -18.01 54.90
CA HIS A 40 14.07 -18.22 56.17
C HIS A 40 12.90 -19.20 55.93
N ASP A 41 12.46 -19.87 57.00
CA ASP A 41 11.85 -21.22 56.99
C ASP A 41 10.40 -21.21 57.56
N PRO A 42 9.53 -22.23 57.32
CA PRO A 42 8.09 -22.17 57.63
C PRO A 42 7.59 -23.14 58.75
N SER A 43 6.41 -22.85 59.30
CA SER A 43 5.51 -23.79 60.02
C SER A 43 4.15 -23.09 60.27
N ALA A 44 2.97 -23.54 59.80
CA ALA A 44 2.22 -24.80 60.04
C ALA A 44 1.27 -24.75 61.27
N GLY A 45 -0.05 -24.89 61.06
CA GLY A 45 -1.07 -24.99 62.13
C GLY A 45 -2.53 -25.02 61.63
N PHE A 46 -3.22 -26.17 61.78
CA PHE A 46 -4.64 -26.41 61.43
C PHE A 46 -5.59 -26.16 62.62
N THR A 47 -6.87 -25.79 62.41
CA THR A 47 -8.07 -26.57 62.87
C THR A 47 -9.42 -25.94 62.43
N LEU A 48 -10.51 -26.70 62.58
CA LEU A 48 -11.85 -26.53 61.98
C LEU A 48 -12.95 -26.75 63.06
N ALA A 49 -14.19 -26.26 62.80
CA ALA A 49 -15.49 -26.45 63.51
C ALA A 49 -16.07 -25.16 64.15
N SER A 50 -17.39 -24.94 64.35
CA SER A 50 -18.64 -25.47 63.76
C SER A 50 -19.82 -24.56 64.22
N THR A 51 -20.97 -24.59 63.54
CA THR A 51 -22.21 -23.80 63.83
C THR A 51 -23.11 -24.50 64.90
N PRO A 52 -24.39 -24.11 65.23
CA PRO A 52 -25.26 -23.00 64.76
C PRO A 52 -26.20 -22.35 65.84
N ASN A 53 -27.22 -21.56 65.39
CA ASN A 53 -28.50 -21.16 66.05
C ASN A 53 -28.45 -20.17 67.27
N ASP A 54 -29.47 -19.36 67.61
CA ASP A 54 -30.69 -18.84 66.95
C ASP A 54 -31.26 -17.64 67.77
N ASP A 55 -32.42 -17.09 67.34
CA ASP A 55 -33.45 -16.36 68.10
C ASP A 55 -33.51 -14.81 68.08
N LEU A 56 -34.73 -14.34 67.78
CA LEU A 56 -35.28 -12.97 67.88
C LEU A 56 -35.82 -12.72 69.30
N ASP A 57 -35.90 -11.45 69.74
CA ASP A 57 -37.19 -10.74 69.91
C ASP A 57 -37.02 -9.34 70.55
N ASP A 58 -37.89 -8.42 70.10
CA ASP A 58 -38.47 -7.22 70.74
C ASP A 58 -37.74 -6.40 71.82
N LEU A 59 -37.79 -5.06 71.66
CA LEU A 59 -38.76 -4.21 72.38
C LEU A 59 -38.79 -2.74 71.86
N LEU A 60 -39.92 -2.06 72.09
CA LEU A 60 -40.30 -0.74 71.54
C LEU A 60 -40.25 0.41 72.57
N ASN A 61 -40.42 1.65 72.07
CA ASN A 61 -40.68 2.93 72.78
C ASN A 61 -39.46 3.57 73.49
N GLU A 62 -39.35 4.91 73.65
CA GLU A 62 -40.34 6.00 73.53
C GLU A 62 -39.67 7.35 73.10
N ASP A 63 -40.48 8.40 72.89
CA ASP A 63 -40.16 9.65 72.15
C ASP A 63 -39.20 10.67 72.83
N TYR A 64 -38.66 11.63 72.04
CA TYR A 64 -38.80 13.09 72.31
C TYR A 64 -38.29 13.97 71.14
N ASP A 65 -39.03 15.04 70.80
CA ASP A 65 -38.66 16.06 69.81
C ASP A 65 -37.62 17.06 70.32
N ASP A 66 -36.64 17.43 69.48
CA ASP A 66 -36.23 18.85 69.31
C ASP A 66 -35.37 19.05 68.04
N VAL A 67 -35.62 20.12 67.28
CA VAL A 67 -34.91 20.41 66.01
C VAL A 67 -34.30 21.80 66.02
N PRO A 68 -32.98 21.91 65.77
CA PRO A 68 -32.43 23.10 65.12
C PRO A 68 -31.58 22.77 63.87
N THR A 69 -31.83 23.57 62.83
CA THR A 69 -31.21 23.55 61.50
C THR A 69 -29.67 23.50 61.51
N ILE A 70 -29.08 22.54 60.78
CA ILE A 70 -27.65 22.53 60.45
C ILE A 70 -27.44 22.82 58.95
N GLN A 71 -26.48 23.69 58.65
CA GLN A 71 -26.15 24.15 57.31
C GLN A 71 -25.50 23.05 56.45
N SER A 72 -25.74 23.11 55.14
CA SER A 72 -25.16 22.22 54.15
C SER A 72 -23.63 22.32 54.10
N GLN A 73 -22.94 21.24 54.44
CA GLN A 73 -21.56 20.98 54.03
C GLN A 73 -21.51 19.63 53.30
N SER A 74 -20.99 19.64 52.08
CA SER A 74 -20.82 18.45 51.24
C SER A 74 -19.74 17.53 51.80
N PRO A 75 -20.01 16.23 52.02
CA PRO A 75 -18.98 15.29 52.47
C PRO A 75 -17.92 15.09 51.38
N SER A 76 -16.65 15.38 51.70
CA SER A 76 -15.53 15.02 50.84
C SER A 76 -15.23 13.52 50.99
N THR A 77 -15.69 12.71 50.04
CA THR A 77 -15.43 11.26 50.02
C THR A 77 -13.97 10.98 49.69
N TYR A 78 -13.14 10.85 50.73
CA TYR A 78 -11.78 10.32 50.60
C TYR A 78 -11.86 8.80 50.47
N ASN A 79 -11.91 8.29 49.23
CA ASN A 79 -11.76 6.86 48.97
C ASN A 79 -10.28 6.47 49.09
N PRO A 80 -9.91 5.52 49.97
CA PRO A 80 -8.56 4.96 49.97
C PRO A 80 -8.34 4.15 48.66
N PRO A 81 -7.10 4.05 48.16
CA PRO A 81 -6.82 3.24 46.99
C PRO A 81 -7.12 1.77 47.28
N ILE A 82 -7.92 1.14 46.41
CA ILE A 82 -8.04 -0.32 46.39
C ILE A 82 -6.74 -0.87 45.83
N GLU A 83 -5.99 -1.62 46.64
CA GLU A 83 -4.82 -2.38 46.15
C GLU A 83 -5.30 -3.50 45.22
N THR A 84 -5.30 -3.23 43.92
CA THR A 84 -5.56 -4.23 42.89
C THR A 84 -4.38 -5.20 42.78
N GLN A 85 -4.36 -6.22 43.64
CA GLN A 85 -3.58 -7.43 43.43
C GLN A 85 -4.13 -8.22 42.24
N GLY A 86 -3.78 -7.74 41.05
CA GLY A 86 -4.34 -8.18 39.78
C GLY A 86 -3.87 -7.23 38.69
N GLY A 87 -2.57 -7.26 38.40
CA GLY A 87 -2.00 -6.47 37.32
C GLY A 87 -2.67 -6.87 36.00
N ALA A 88 -3.47 -5.97 35.45
CA ALA A 88 -4.00 -6.13 34.10
C ALA A 88 -2.79 -6.22 33.15
N ILE A 89 -2.61 -7.39 32.54
CA ILE A 89 -1.56 -7.61 31.55
C ILE A 89 -1.98 -6.82 30.30
N MET A 90 -1.51 -5.58 30.20
CA MET A 90 -1.60 -4.80 28.98
C MET A 90 -0.90 -5.60 27.86
N PRO A 91 -1.57 -5.88 26.72
CA PRO A 91 -0.91 -6.54 25.60
C PRO A 91 0.20 -5.66 25.01
N GLU A 92 1.14 -6.26 24.26
CA GLU A 92 2.31 -5.57 23.72
C GLU A 92 1.99 -4.44 22.70
N GLY A 93 0.71 -4.24 22.34
CA GLY A 93 0.22 -3.16 21.45
C GLY A 93 0.09 -1.77 22.08
N GLY A 94 0.29 -1.62 23.39
CA GLY A 94 0.18 -0.33 24.08
C GLY A 94 -1.27 0.16 24.19
N ALA A 95 -1.55 1.41 23.83
CA ALA A 95 -2.87 2.03 23.98
C ALA A 95 -3.92 1.53 22.96
N ASN A 96 -3.54 0.67 22.02
CA ASN A 96 -4.40 0.12 20.98
C ASN A 96 -4.43 -1.42 21.10
N PRO A 97 -5.61 -2.07 21.22
CA PRO A 97 -5.66 -3.50 21.49
C PRO A 97 -5.34 -4.40 20.29
N CYS A 98 -5.24 -3.86 19.07
CA CYS A 98 -5.02 -4.63 17.83
C CYS A 98 -3.59 -4.46 17.29
N VAL A 99 -2.85 -5.56 17.12
CA VAL A 99 -1.47 -5.57 16.61
C VAL A 99 -1.45 -5.80 15.10
N ILE A 100 -1.32 -4.70 14.34
CA ILE A 100 -1.26 -4.70 12.87
C ILE A 100 0.21 -4.72 12.38
N LYS A 101 0.54 -5.67 11.50
CA LYS A 101 1.84 -5.74 10.79
C LYS A 101 1.66 -5.62 9.27
N VAL A 102 2.61 -4.97 8.60
CA VAL A 102 2.66 -4.84 7.13
C VAL A 102 3.97 -5.44 6.62
N LEU A 103 3.89 -6.51 5.83
CA LEU A 103 5.01 -7.22 5.25
C LEU A 103 5.11 -6.90 3.76
N GLY A 104 6.10 -6.08 3.40
CA GLY A 104 6.44 -5.74 2.02
C GLY A 104 7.35 -6.79 1.41
N VAL A 105 6.81 -7.63 0.51
CA VAL A 105 7.51 -8.77 -0.07
C VAL A 105 8.10 -8.45 -1.45
N GLY A 106 9.42 -8.62 -1.58
CA GLY A 106 10.18 -8.30 -2.79
C GLY A 106 10.35 -6.78 -3.03
N GLY A 107 10.85 -6.41 -4.21
CA GLY A 107 11.16 -5.01 -4.54
C GLY A 107 9.95 -4.07 -4.51
N GLY A 108 8.85 -4.43 -5.17
CA GLY A 108 7.63 -3.60 -5.19
C GLY A 108 6.98 -3.48 -3.80
N GLY A 109 6.89 -4.57 -3.04
CA GLY A 109 6.37 -4.52 -1.67
C GLY A 109 7.25 -3.68 -0.74
N GLY A 110 8.57 -3.79 -0.87
CA GLY A 110 9.52 -2.95 -0.12
C GLY A 110 9.43 -1.46 -0.47
N ASN A 111 9.18 -1.11 -1.74
CA ASN A 111 8.95 0.28 -2.15
C ASN A 111 7.65 0.84 -1.54
N ALA A 112 6.55 0.08 -1.62
CA ALA A 112 5.28 0.46 -0.99
C ALA A 112 5.43 0.65 0.53
N VAL A 113 6.14 -0.24 1.23
CA VAL A 113 6.47 -0.08 2.66
C VAL A 113 7.31 1.16 2.93
N ASN A 114 8.33 1.45 2.12
CA ASN A 114 9.11 2.69 2.26
C ASN A 114 8.22 3.94 2.10
N ARG A 115 7.26 3.91 1.17
CA ARG A 115 6.29 4.98 0.94
C ARG A 115 5.32 5.16 2.12
N MET A 116 4.79 4.05 2.66
CA MET A 116 3.95 4.01 3.87
C MET A 116 4.64 4.64 5.09
N ILE A 117 5.93 4.34 5.29
CA ILE A 117 6.74 4.90 6.39
C ILE A 117 6.97 6.41 6.20
N GLN A 118 7.24 6.86 4.96
CA GLN A 118 7.39 8.29 4.65
C GLN A 118 6.12 9.09 4.97
N THR A 119 4.94 8.48 4.84
CA THR A 119 3.64 9.09 5.18
C THR A 119 3.25 8.98 6.65
N ARG A 120 4.13 8.46 7.53
CA ARG A 120 3.93 8.39 9.00
C ARG A 120 2.60 7.76 9.43
N ILE A 121 2.39 6.51 9.07
CA ILE A 121 1.24 5.74 9.54
C ILE A 121 1.57 5.22 10.94
N ASP A 122 0.89 5.75 11.96
CA ASP A 122 1.04 5.32 13.35
C ASP A 122 0.34 3.98 13.63
N GLY A 123 0.75 3.28 14.69
CA GLY A 123 0.14 2.02 15.16
C GLY A 123 0.40 0.78 14.30
N VAL A 124 1.19 0.89 13.22
CA VAL A 124 1.49 -0.21 12.30
C VAL A 124 2.97 -0.59 12.35
N SER A 125 3.27 -1.88 12.48
CA SER A 125 4.65 -2.40 12.44
C SER A 125 5.04 -2.88 11.05
N PHE A 126 5.99 -2.17 10.44
CA PHE A 126 6.44 -2.42 9.07
C PHE A 126 7.60 -3.43 9.01
N TRP A 127 7.58 -4.31 8.01
CA TRP A 127 8.62 -5.28 7.69
C TRP A 127 8.93 -5.28 6.19
N ALA A 128 10.20 -5.28 5.82
CA ALA A 128 10.63 -5.53 4.44
C ALA A 128 11.24 -6.93 4.29
N VAL A 129 10.67 -7.76 3.42
CA VAL A 129 11.05 -9.17 3.21
C VAL A 129 11.55 -9.36 1.78
N ASN A 130 12.83 -9.69 1.57
CA ASN A 130 13.38 -9.79 0.22
C ASN A 130 14.57 -10.75 0.13
N THR A 131 14.80 -11.30 -1.07
CA THR A 131 16.00 -12.07 -1.45
C THR A 131 17.17 -11.18 -1.89
N ASP A 132 16.92 -9.90 -2.15
CA ASP A 132 17.94 -8.92 -2.56
C ASP A 132 18.43 -8.13 -1.34
N ALA A 133 19.69 -8.36 -0.98
CA ALA A 133 20.34 -7.69 0.15
C ALA A 133 20.57 -6.19 -0.09
N GLN A 134 20.78 -5.76 -1.33
CA GLN A 134 20.99 -4.35 -1.68
C GLN A 134 19.68 -3.56 -1.63
N ALA A 135 18.56 -4.20 -1.95
CA ALA A 135 17.23 -3.61 -1.78
C ALA A 135 16.91 -3.42 -0.28
N LEU A 136 17.19 -4.43 0.56
CA LEU A 136 16.96 -4.33 2.01
C LEU A 136 17.85 -3.30 2.69
N ALA A 137 19.12 -3.17 2.27
CA ALA A 137 20.03 -2.14 2.77
C ALA A 137 19.59 -0.69 2.44
N LYS A 138 18.59 -0.52 1.56
CA LYS A 138 17.96 0.77 1.22
C LYS A 138 16.54 0.90 1.77
N SER A 139 16.05 -0.08 2.53
CA SER A 139 14.72 0.01 3.12
C SER A 139 14.71 1.04 4.26
N LEU A 140 13.59 1.75 4.38
CA LEU A 140 13.27 2.62 5.51
C LEU A 140 12.59 1.85 6.64
N SER A 141 12.26 0.57 6.43
CA SER A 141 11.65 -0.28 7.44
C SER A 141 12.63 -0.55 8.59
N PRO A 142 12.21 -0.39 9.85
CA PRO A 142 13.05 -0.74 11.00
C PRO A 142 13.31 -2.25 11.09
N ASN A 143 12.45 -3.07 10.48
CA ASN A 143 12.52 -4.52 10.52
C ASN A 143 12.75 -5.09 9.12
N VAL A 144 13.84 -5.82 8.91
CA VAL A 144 14.21 -6.38 7.60
C VAL A 144 14.50 -7.87 7.71
N LEU A 145 13.91 -8.67 6.81
CA LEU A 145 14.20 -10.10 6.66
C LEU A 145 14.78 -10.38 5.27
N ASN A 146 16.02 -10.88 5.26
CA ASN A 146 16.68 -11.35 4.05
C ASN A 146 16.51 -12.87 3.92
N ILE A 147 15.63 -13.27 3.00
CA ILE A 147 15.20 -14.66 2.79
C ILE A 147 16.00 -15.35 1.67
N GLY A 148 16.12 -16.68 1.73
CA GLY A 148 16.80 -17.47 0.69
C GLY A 148 18.28 -17.11 0.53
N ARG A 149 18.99 -16.88 1.64
CA ARG A 149 20.40 -16.49 1.59
C ARG A 149 21.26 -17.59 1.00
N SER A 150 20.93 -18.86 1.28
CA SER A 150 21.66 -20.01 0.73
C SER A 150 21.49 -20.12 -0.79
N LEU A 151 20.25 -19.91 -1.27
CA LEU A 151 19.85 -20.04 -2.68
C LEU A 151 20.32 -18.87 -3.54
N THR A 152 20.08 -17.64 -3.09
CA THR A 152 20.28 -16.42 -3.89
C THR A 152 21.62 -15.73 -3.64
N ARG A 153 22.30 -16.05 -2.53
CA ARG A 153 23.47 -15.32 -2.01
C ARG A 153 23.21 -13.82 -1.82
N GLY A 154 21.95 -13.44 -1.58
CA GLY A 154 21.52 -12.04 -1.43
C GLY A 154 21.41 -11.25 -2.74
N LEU A 155 21.44 -11.91 -3.90
CA LEU A 155 21.40 -11.28 -5.23
C LEU A 155 20.00 -11.23 -5.86
N GLY A 156 18.96 -11.63 -5.12
CA GLY A 156 17.59 -11.68 -5.60
C GLY A 156 17.20 -12.95 -6.38
N ALA A 157 15.89 -13.18 -6.52
CA ALA A 157 15.32 -14.37 -7.18
C ALA A 157 15.36 -14.36 -8.73
N GLY A 158 16.07 -13.42 -9.37
CA GLY A 158 16.28 -13.40 -10.84
C GLY A 158 15.02 -13.31 -11.72
N GLY A 159 13.86 -12.94 -11.16
CA GLY A 159 12.57 -12.98 -11.88
C GLY A 159 11.95 -14.38 -12.02
N VAL A 160 12.40 -15.34 -11.21
CA VAL A 160 11.88 -16.71 -11.15
C VAL A 160 11.05 -16.88 -9.87
N PRO A 161 9.72 -17.10 -9.95
CA PRO A 161 8.86 -17.28 -8.78
C PRO A 161 9.27 -18.45 -7.91
N ASP A 162 9.66 -19.58 -8.50
CA ASP A 162 10.05 -20.79 -7.74
C ASP A 162 11.24 -20.51 -6.80
N VAL A 163 12.22 -19.73 -7.24
CA VAL A 163 13.34 -19.30 -6.38
C VAL A 163 12.84 -18.43 -5.23
N GLY A 164 11.85 -17.56 -5.46
CA GLY A 164 11.20 -16.78 -4.41
C GLY A 164 10.44 -17.65 -3.40
N LYS A 165 9.75 -18.69 -3.88
CA LYS A 165 9.02 -19.66 -3.04
C LYS A 165 9.98 -20.45 -2.14
N GLU A 166 10.99 -21.10 -2.72
CA GLU A 166 11.99 -21.85 -1.96
C GLU A 166 12.76 -20.95 -0.98
N SER A 167 12.99 -19.68 -1.34
CA SER A 167 13.59 -18.69 -0.42
C SER A 167 12.73 -18.40 0.80
N ALA A 168 11.40 -18.35 0.66
CA ALA A 168 10.50 -18.17 1.80
C ALA A 168 10.43 -19.44 2.66
N LEU A 169 10.41 -20.62 2.03
CA LEU A 169 10.44 -21.90 2.74
C LEU A 169 11.73 -22.07 3.57
N GLU A 170 12.89 -21.67 3.05
CA GLU A 170 14.17 -21.63 3.79
C GLU A 170 14.06 -20.87 5.13
N ASN A 171 13.24 -19.83 5.21
CA ASN A 171 13.10 -18.93 6.36
C ASN A 171 11.71 -18.97 7.00
N THR A 172 11.03 -20.12 6.93
CA THR A 172 9.70 -20.34 7.52
C THR A 172 9.65 -20.00 9.01
N ALA A 173 10.70 -20.33 9.76
CA ALA A 173 10.76 -20.11 11.20
C ALA A 173 10.79 -18.61 11.55
N GLU A 174 11.57 -17.82 10.82
CA GLU A 174 11.65 -16.37 10.99
C GLU A 174 10.35 -15.67 10.56
N ILE A 175 9.72 -16.11 9.46
CA ILE A 175 8.40 -15.58 9.04
C ILE A 175 7.34 -15.88 10.11
N LYS A 176 7.32 -17.10 10.67
CA LYS A 176 6.41 -17.49 11.75
C LYS A 176 6.61 -16.60 13.00
N GLU A 177 7.85 -16.30 13.36
CA GLU A 177 8.16 -15.40 14.47
C GLU A 177 7.70 -13.96 14.20
N ILE A 178 7.83 -13.47 12.96
CA ILE A 178 7.31 -12.15 12.55
C ILE A 178 5.78 -12.11 12.65
N CYS A 179 5.08 -13.17 12.25
CA CYS A 179 3.62 -13.23 12.28
C CYS A 179 3.04 -13.43 13.68
N ARG A 180 3.76 -14.09 14.60
CA ARG A 180 3.27 -14.36 15.96
C ARG A 180 2.82 -13.09 16.69
N GLY A 181 1.70 -13.20 17.40
CA GLY A 181 1.13 -12.11 18.21
C GLY A 181 0.54 -10.97 17.38
N SER A 182 0.32 -11.16 16.07
CA SER A 182 -0.46 -10.22 15.26
C SER A 182 -1.91 -10.63 15.12
N ASP A 183 -2.78 -9.66 15.31
CA ASP A 183 -4.20 -9.79 15.00
C ASP A 183 -4.46 -9.75 13.50
N MET A 184 -3.72 -8.89 12.80
CA MET A 184 -3.88 -8.61 11.37
C MET A 184 -2.52 -8.45 10.68
N VAL A 185 -2.39 -9.06 9.50
CA VAL A 185 -1.19 -9.00 8.67
C VAL A 185 -1.55 -8.60 7.25
N PHE A 186 -1.04 -7.44 6.83
CA PHE A 186 -1.07 -7.02 5.43
C PHE A 186 0.16 -7.54 4.70
N ILE A 187 -0.04 -8.14 3.52
CA ILE A 187 1.03 -8.63 2.65
C ILE A 187 0.99 -7.84 1.36
N THR A 188 1.98 -6.98 1.15
CA THR A 188 2.05 -6.15 -0.05
C THR A 188 3.19 -6.57 -0.96
N ALA A 189 2.89 -6.72 -2.26
CA ALA A 189 3.84 -7.21 -3.25
C ALA A 189 3.49 -6.74 -4.67
N GLY A 190 4.52 -6.39 -5.43
CA GLY A 190 4.42 -6.25 -6.88
C GLY A 190 4.54 -7.61 -7.56
N MET A 191 3.48 -8.04 -8.24
CA MET A 191 3.38 -9.36 -8.86
C MET A 191 4.05 -9.40 -10.25
N GLY A 192 4.46 -10.59 -10.67
CA GLY A 192 5.19 -10.80 -11.93
C GLY A 192 6.72 -10.71 -11.80
N GLY A 193 7.23 -10.38 -10.60
CA GLY A 193 8.64 -10.58 -10.23
C GLY A 193 8.96 -12.02 -9.84
N GLY A 194 10.15 -12.26 -9.29
CA GLY A 194 10.50 -13.54 -8.67
C GLY A 194 10.05 -13.59 -7.21
N THR A 195 10.63 -12.73 -6.38
CA THR A 195 10.44 -12.73 -4.92
C THR A 195 8.98 -12.48 -4.52
N GLY A 196 8.35 -11.37 -4.94
CA GLY A 196 6.96 -11.06 -4.56
C GLY A 196 5.97 -12.16 -4.98
N SER A 197 6.09 -12.63 -6.23
CA SER A 197 5.24 -13.68 -6.80
C SER A 197 5.38 -15.05 -6.12
N GLY A 198 6.59 -15.40 -5.67
CA GLY A 198 6.89 -16.71 -5.09
C GLY A 198 6.81 -16.77 -3.58
N ALA A 199 7.35 -15.76 -2.89
CA ALA A 199 7.36 -15.68 -1.43
C ALA A 199 6.03 -15.17 -0.86
N GLY A 200 5.31 -14.29 -1.58
CA GLY A 200 4.05 -13.71 -1.11
C GLY A 200 3.01 -14.74 -0.66
N PRO A 201 2.71 -15.78 -1.47
CA PRO A 201 1.80 -16.86 -1.06
C PRO A 201 2.25 -17.63 0.19
N ILE A 202 3.56 -17.91 0.33
CA ILE A 202 4.11 -18.63 1.49
C ILE A 202 4.06 -17.79 2.76
N VAL A 203 4.34 -16.49 2.65
CA VAL A 203 4.18 -15.54 3.76
C VAL A 203 2.71 -15.45 4.21
N ALA A 204 1.77 -15.55 3.28
CA ALA A 204 0.34 -15.57 3.57
C ALA A 204 -0.11 -16.86 4.26
N GLU A 205 0.34 -18.01 3.76
CA GLU A 205 0.09 -19.33 4.36
C GLU A 205 0.54 -19.34 5.83
N ILE A 206 1.78 -18.91 6.10
CA ILE A 206 2.33 -18.84 7.47
C ILE A 206 1.57 -17.82 8.35
N ALA A 207 1.18 -16.66 7.83
CA ALA A 207 0.43 -15.66 8.59
C ALA A 207 -0.95 -16.16 9.00
N ARG A 208 -1.65 -16.85 8.08
CA ARG A 208 -2.99 -17.41 8.31
C ARG A 208 -2.93 -18.62 9.27
N ASP A 209 -1.88 -19.43 9.19
CA ASP A 209 -1.61 -20.53 10.14
C ASP A 209 -1.31 -20.05 11.56
N GLU A 210 -0.69 -18.88 11.74
CA GLU A 210 -0.55 -18.22 13.06
C GLU A 210 -1.86 -17.54 13.55
N GLY A 211 -2.95 -17.60 12.78
CA GLY A 211 -4.27 -17.07 13.14
C GLY A 211 -4.52 -15.60 12.80
N CYS A 212 -3.60 -14.95 12.08
CA CYS A 212 -3.73 -13.55 11.68
C CYS A 212 -4.87 -13.37 10.65
N LEU A 213 -5.65 -12.28 10.76
CA LEU A 213 -6.48 -11.82 9.64
C LEU A 213 -5.54 -11.39 8.52
N THR A 214 -5.49 -12.15 7.43
CA THR A 214 -4.44 -12.05 6.42
C THR A 214 -4.97 -11.38 5.16
N VAL A 215 -4.44 -10.20 4.83
CA VAL A 215 -4.92 -9.36 3.72
C VAL A 215 -3.81 -9.14 2.69
N GLY A 216 -3.99 -9.66 1.49
CA GLY A 216 -3.10 -9.39 0.36
C GLY A 216 -3.45 -8.07 -0.33
N VAL A 217 -2.46 -7.18 -0.54
CA VAL A 217 -2.63 -5.93 -1.29
C VAL A 217 -1.56 -5.86 -2.38
N VAL A 218 -1.94 -6.22 -3.62
CA VAL A 218 -0.96 -6.59 -4.66
C VAL A 218 -1.23 -5.92 -6.00
N THR A 219 -0.15 -5.58 -6.72
CA THR A 219 -0.23 -4.96 -8.05
C THR A 219 0.09 -5.94 -9.17
N LYS A 220 -0.72 -5.95 -10.24
CA LYS A 220 -0.36 -6.52 -11.55
C LYS A 220 0.58 -5.55 -12.28
N PRO A 221 1.60 -6.05 -13.00
CA PRO A 221 2.57 -5.21 -13.73
C PRO A 221 1.89 -4.46 -14.88
N PHE A 222 2.53 -3.38 -15.37
CA PHE A 222 2.05 -2.70 -16.58
C PHE A 222 2.21 -3.61 -17.81
N ALA A 223 1.33 -3.48 -18.80
CA ALA A 223 1.39 -4.21 -20.06
C ALA A 223 2.74 -4.04 -20.80
N PHE A 224 3.38 -2.86 -20.67
CA PHE A 224 4.68 -2.59 -21.28
C PHE A 224 5.84 -3.40 -20.66
N GLU A 225 5.70 -3.89 -19.42
CA GLU A 225 6.71 -4.75 -18.79
C GLU A 225 6.73 -6.17 -19.40
N GLY A 226 5.71 -6.50 -20.21
CA GLY A 226 5.70 -7.65 -21.10
C GLY A 226 4.92 -8.86 -20.57
N ARG A 227 4.36 -9.63 -21.52
CA ARG A 227 3.45 -10.75 -21.25
C ARG A 227 4.00 -11.85 -20.34
N LYS A 228 5.33 -11.99 -20.20
CA LYS A 228 5.92 -12.95 -19.25
C LYS A 228 5.62 -12.56 -17.80
N ARG A 229 5.84 -11.29 -17.43
CA ARG A 229 5.54 -10.80 -16.08
C ARG A 229 4.04 -10.86 -15.77
N MET A 230 3.19 -10.48 -16.72
CA MET A 230 1.73 -10.56 -16.53
C MET A 230 1.26 -12.00 -16.23
N LYS A 231 1.72 -13.00 -17.00
CA LYS A 231 1.41 -14.41 -16.74
C LYS A 231 1.94 -14.92 -15.39
N GLN A 232 3.13 -14.48 -14.99
CA GLN A 232 3.69 -14.79 -13.67
C GLN A 232 2.85 -14.15 -12.55
N ALA A 233 2.34 -12.93 -12.78
CA ALA A 233 1.46 -12.23 -11.83
C ALA A 233 0.10 -12.92 -11.69
N GLU A 234 -0.55 -13.28 -12.80
CA GLU A 234 -1.82 -14.01 -12.81
C GLU A 234 -1.72 -15.34 -12.04
N ALA A 235 -0.67 -16.13 -12.28
CA ALA A 235 -0.43 -17.38 -11.57
C ALA A 235 -0.20 -17.16 -10.06
N ALA A 236 0.60 -16.16 -9.69
CA ALA A 236 0.89 -15.83 -8.29
C ALA A 236 -0.34 -15.30 -7.53
N ILE A 237 -1.21 -14.53 -8.19
CA ILE A 237 -2.47 -14.03 -7.63
C ILE A 237 -3.43 -15.19 -7.36
N VAL A 238 -3.51 -16.17 -8.26
CA VAL A 238 -4.32 -17.39 -8.06
C VAL A 238 -3.79 -18.25 -6.92
N GLU A 239 -2.48 -18.32 -6.72
CA GLU A 239 -1.90 -19.03 -5.59
C GLU A 239 -2.13 -18.27 -4.27
N LEU A 240 -1.82 -16.96 -4.23
CA LEU A 240 -1.99 -16.11 -3.05
C LEU A 240 -3.44 -16.12 -2.53
N ARG A 241 -4.43 -16.12 -3.44
CA ARG A 241 -5.86 -16.16 -3.08
C ARG A 241 -6.24 -17.33 -2.17
N LYS A 242 -5.52 -18.46 -2.23
CA LYS A 242 -5.81 -19.64 -1.39
C LYS A 242 -5.41 -19.46 0.08
N HIS A 243 -4.50 -18.51 0.33
CA HIS A 243 -3.76 -18.35 1.57
C HIS A 243 -4.05 -17.03 2.30
N VAL A 244 -4.93 -16.20 1.74
CA VAL A 244 -5.37 -14.92 2.34
C VAL A 244 -6.87 -14.93 2.57
N ASP A 245 -7.34 -14.20 3.57
CA ASP A 245 -8.76 -14.03 3.84
C ASP A 245 -9.41 -13.02 2.87
N THR A 246 -8.66 -11.96 2.54
CA THR A 246 -9.03 -10.95 1.54
C THR A 246 -7.85 -10.64 0.63
N LEU A 247 -8.10 -10.51 -0.68
CA LEU A 247 -7.12 -10.16 -1.70
C LEU A 247 -7.56 -8.93 -2.51
N ILE A 248 -6.92 -7.80 -2.25
CA ILE A 248 -7.05 -6.58 -3.05
C ILE A 248 -6.07 -6.65 -4.22
N VAL A 249 -6.60 -6.67 -5.45
CA VAL A 249 -5.81 -6.74 -6.69
C VAL A 249 -5.90 -5.43 -7.45
N VAL A 250 -4.79 -4.71 -7.53
CA VAL A 250 -4.66 -3.46 -8.29
C VAL A 250 -4.03 -3.76 -9.64
N SER A 251 -4.54 -3.18 -10.73
CA SER A 251 -3.90 -3.28 -12.04
C SER A 251 -3.17 -1.99 -12.39
N ASN A 252 -1.85 -2.05 -12.59
CA ASN A 252 -1.07 -0.87 -12.94
C ASN A 252 -1.52 -0.22 -14.26
N ASP A 253 -2.07 -1.01 -15.21
CA ASP A 253 -2.65 -0.48 -16.45
C ASP A 253 -3.87 0.43 -16.22
N LYS A 254 -4.57 0.31 -15.07
CA LYS A 254 -5.66 1.23 -14.72
C LYS A 254 -5.13 2.61 -14.32
N LEU A 255 -3.94 2.67 -13.73
CA LEU A 255 -3.30 3.93 -13.33
C LEU A 255 -3.00 4.81 -14.54
N LEU A 256 -2.73 4.20 -15.71
CA LEU A 256 -2.56 4.89 -16.99
C LEU A 256 -3.81 5.66 -17.46
N ARG A 257 -4.99 5.43 -16.86
CA ARG A 257 -6.21 6.22 -17.10
C ARG A 257 -6.35 7.43 -16.18
N ILE A 258 -5.58 7.46 -15.09
CA ILE A 258 -5.63 8.47 -14.02
C ILE A 258 -4.46 9.44 -14.17
N VAL A 259 -3.29 8.98 -14.63
CA VAL A 259 -2.12 9.83 -14.89
C VAL A 259 -2.16 10.47 -16.28
N PRO A 260 -1.65 11.72 -16.44
CA PRO A 260 -1.46 12.34 -17.76
C PRO A 260 -0.57 11.51 -18.71
N GLU A 261 -0.82 11.61 -20.03
CA GLU A 261 -0.07 10.84 -21.05
C GLU A 261 1.45 11.06 -21.04
N ASN A 262 1.91 12.21 -20.53
CA ASN A 262 3.33 12.59 -20.47
C ASN A 262 4.00 12.26 -19.11
N THR A 263 3.32 11.54 -18.22
CA THR A 263 3.87 11.18 -16.89
C THR A 263 5.10 10.27 -17.02
N PRO A 264 6.25 10.62 -16.40
CA PRO A 264 7.43 9.75 -16.38
C PRO A 264 7.15 8.37 -15.78
N VAL A 265 7.85 7.35 -16.27
CA VAL A 265 7.68 5.96 -15.79
C VAL A 265 8.00 5.82 -14.30
N THR A 266 8.95 6.61 -13.78
CA THR A 266 9.25 6.69 -12.33
C THR A 266 8.01 7.09 -11.53
N ASP A 267 7.28 8.07 -12.04
CA ASP A 267 6.17 8.71 -11.35
C ASP A 267 4.92 7.82 -11.45
N ALA A 268 4.77 7.09 -12.56
CA ALA A 268 3.76 6.04 -12.70
C ALA A 268 3.96 4.89 -11.68
N PHE A 269 5.20 4.52 -11.34
CA PHE A 269 5.46 3.56 -10.26
C PHE A 269 5.15 4.18 -8.87
N LEU A 270 5.45 5.45 -8.64
CA LEU A 270 5.07 6.14 -7.39
C LEU A 270 3.54 6.19 -7.19
N VAL A 271 2.76 6.32 -8.27
CA VAL A 271 1.29 6.20 -8.20
C VAL A 271 0.86 4.78 -7.83
N ALA A 272 1.52 3.74 -8.36
CA ALA A 272 1.23 2.35 -7.97
C ALA A 272 1.55 2.09 -6.49
N ASP A 273 2.68 2.60 -6.00
CA ASP A 273 3.07 2.54 -4.59
C ASP A 273 2.08 3.31 -3.69
N ASP A 274 1.50 4.43 -4.17
CA ASP A 274 0.48 5.16 -3.41
C ASP A 274 -0.86 4.43 -3.35
N ILE A 275 -1.30 3.73 -4.40
CA ILE A 275 -2.51 2.89 -4.32
C ILE A 275 -2.29 1.72 -3.34
N LEU A 276 -1.10 1.11 -3.32
CA LEU A 276 -0.76 0.09 -2.32
C LEU A 276 -0.78 0.68 -0.89
N ARG A 277 -0.28 1.91 -0.71
CA ARG A 277 -0.39 2.66 0.55
C ARG A 277 -1.86 2.88 0.93
N GLN A 278 -2.69 3.41 0.02
CA GLN A 278 -4.11 3.70 0.28
C GLN A 278 -4.88 2.45 0.75
N GLY A 279 -4.63 1.29 0.15
CA GLY A 279 -5.28 0.02 0.57
C GLY A 279 -4.90 -0.45 1.96
N VAL A 280 -3.68 -0.18 2.41
CA VAL A 280 -3.26 -0.49 3.79
C VAL A 280 -3.76 0.58 4.77
N VAL A 281 -3.61 1.86 4.43
CA VAL A 281 -3.99 3.00 5.26
C VAL A 281 -5.48 3.03 5.52
N GLY A 282 -6.30 2.99 4.47
CA GLY A 282 -7.75 3.15 4.59
C GLY A 282 -8.41 2.09 5.46
N ILE A 283 -7.82 0.88 5.56
CA ILE A 283 -8.30 -0.19 6.43
C ILE A 283 -7.67 -0.11 7.82
N SER A 284 -6.38 0.20 7.92
CA SER A 284 -5.68 0.30 9.21
C SER A 284 -6.18 1.47 10.04
N GLU A 285 -6.52 2.61 9.42
CA GLU A 285 -7.00 3.81 10.13
C GLU A 285 -8.37 3.61 10.78
N ILE A 286 -9.26 2.85 10.15
CA ILE A 286 -10.59 2.48 10.72
C ILE A 286 -10.42 1.73 12.06
N ILE A 287 -9.37 0.92 12.18
CA ILE A 287 -9.11 0.07 13.35
C ILE A 287 -8.27 0.83 14.40
N ILE A 288 -7.25 1.58 13.95
CA ILE A 288 -6.23 2.18 14.81
C ILE A 288 -6.66 3.55 15.34
N LYS A 289 -7.16 4.44 14.48
CA LYS A 289 -7.46 5.81 14.89
C LYS A 289 -8.87 5.86 15.48
N THR A 290 -9.00 6.33 16.71
CA THR A 290 -10.31 6.52 17.35
C THR A 290 -11.11 7.60 16.62
N GLY A 291 -12.03 7.17 15.78
CA GLY A 291 -12.88 8.04 14.95
C GLY A 291 -14.06 8.65 15.71
N LEU A 292 -14.86 9.48 15.01
CA LEU A 292 -16.19 9.89 15.47
C LEU A 292 -17.16 8.71 15.53
N VAL A 293 -17.02 7.79 14.56
CA VAL A 293 -17.69 6.50 14.54
C VAL A 293 -16.59 5.46 14.46
N ASN A 294 -16.27 4.88 15.61
CA ASN A 294 -15.24 3.87 15.74
C ASN A 294 -15.83 2.50 15.39
N VAL A 295 -15.19 1.81 14.45
CA VAL A 295 -15.50 0.41 14.11
C VAL A 295 -14.62 -0.48 14.97
N ASP A 296 -15.14 -1.57 15.51
CA ASP A 296 -14.30 -2.51 16.25
C ASP A 296 -13.59 -3.50 15.30
N PHE A 297 -12.54 -4.15 15.81
CA PHE A 297 -11.78 -5.10 14.99
C PHE A 297 -12.56 -6.41 14.71
N ALA A 298 -13.57 -6.75 15.51
CA ALA A 298 -14.41 -7.92 15.27
C ALA A 298 -15.36 -7.69 14.07
N ASP A 299 -15.90 -6.49 13.91
CA ASP A 299 -16.69 -6.07 12.74
C ASP A 299 -15.85 -6.15 11.45
N VAL A 300 -14.66 -5.52 11.44
CA VAL A 300 -13.75 -5.58 10.28
C VAL A 300 -13.35 -7.03 9.97
N ARG A 301 -13.05 -7.83 11.00
CA ARG A 301 -12.76 -9.26 10.85
C ARG A 301 -13.97 -10.03 10.31
N ALA A 302 -15.21 -9.72 10.72
CA ALA A 302 -16.41 -10.39 10.25
C ALA A 302 -16.69 -10.13 8.75
N VAL A 303 -16.40 -8.93 8.26
CA VAL A 303 -16.50 -8.61 6.83
C VAL A 303 -15.34 -9.20 6.03
N MET A 304 -14.09 -9.00 6.47
CA MET A 304 -12.90 -9.34 5.68
C MET A 304 -12.45 -10.81 5.79
N LYS A 305 -12.91 -11.56 6.78
CA LYS A 305 -12.57 -12.98 6.91
C LYS A 305 -13.22 -13.81 5.79
N ASP A 306 -12.41 -14.62 5.12
CA ASP A 306 -12.81 -15.49 4.01
C ASP A 306 -13.68 -14.77 2.94
N ALA A 307 -13.37 -13.49 2.67
CA ALA A 307 -14.11 -12.63 1.75
C ALA A 307 -13.62 -12.71 0.29
N GLY A 308 -12.47 -13.36 0.07
CA GLY A 308 -11.96 -13.67 -1.26
C GLY A 308 -11.35 -12.46 -1.97
N THR A 309 -11.86 -12.10 -3.15
CA THR A 309 -11.34 -10.95 -3.89
C THR A 309 -12.05 -9.67 -3.49
N ALA A 310 -11.28 -8.63 -3.21
CA ALA A 310 -11.78 -7.30 -2.89
C ALA A 310 -11.29 -6.26 -3.92
N LEU A 311 -12.05 -5.19 -4.05
CA LEU A 311 -11.75 -4.04 -4.88
C LEU A 311 -11.80 -2.78 -4.01
N MET A 312 -10.91 -1.84 -4.29
CA MET A 312 -10.83 -0.56 -3.58
C MET A 312 -11.17 0.58 -4.54
N GLY A 313 -12.06 1.46 -4.09
CA GLY A 313 -12.30 2.77 -4.68
C GLY A 313 -11.89 3.86 -3.69
N VAL A 314 -11.28 4.93 -4.20
CA VAL A 314 -10.92 6.12 -3.41
C VAL A 314 -11.41 7.34 -4.17
N GLY A 315 -12.05 8.26 -3.47
CA GLY A 315 -12.55 9.52 -4.00
C GLY A 315 -12.30 10.66 -3.01
N THR A 316 -11.97 11.84 -3.53
CA THR A 316 -11.82 13.07 -2.75
C THR A 316 -12.75 14.14 -3.28
N GLY A 317 -13.16 15.07 -2.41
CA GLY A 317 -14.03 16.18 -2.75
C GLY A 317 -13.73 17.40 -1.88
N ALA A 318 -14.11 18.58 -2.38
CA ALA A 318 -13.91 19.87 -1.72
C ALA A 318 -15.10 20.80 -1.94
N GLY A 319 -15.32 21.76 -1.03
CA GLY A 319 -16.45 22.67 -1.07
C GLY A 319 -17.77 22.06 -0.57
N LYS A 320 -18.91 22.66 -0.97
CA LYS A 320 -20.23 22.41 -0.32
C LYS A 320 -20.81 21.00 -0.51
N THR A 321 -20.40 20.28 -1.53
CA THR A 321 -20.85 18.92 -1.87
C THR A 321 -19.75 17.88 -1.66
N ARG A 322 -18.65 18.26 -0.99
CA ARG A 322 -17.40 17.48 -0.87
C ARG A 322 -17.60 16.00 -0.54
N ALA A 323 -18.44 15.68 0.45
CA ALA A 323 -18.66 14.31 0.87
C ALA A 323 -19.48 13.49 -0.16
N THR A 324 -20.49 14.11 -0.78
CA THR A 324 -21.28 13.50 -1.86
C THR A 324 -20.43 13.26 -3.10
N ASP A 325 -19.62 14.26 -3.49
CA ASP A 325 -18.71 14.18 -4.64
C ASP A 325 -17.60 13.13 -4.40
N ALA A 326 -17.03 13.07 -3.19
CA ALA A 326 -16.07 12.05 -2.80
C ALA A 326 -16.68 10.64 -2.83
N ALA A 327 -17.93 10.47 -2.37
CA ALA A 327 -18.62 9.17 -2.42
C ALA A 327 -18.83 8.71 -3.86
N VAL A 328 -19.33 9.60 -4.74
CA VAL A 328 -19.48 9.32 -6.18
C VAL A 328 -18.14 8.99 -6.83
N ALA A 329 -17.07 9.72 -6.53
CA ALA A 329 -15.73 9.46 -7.04
C ALA A 329 -15.17 8.10 -6.56
N ALA A 330 -15.46 7.70 -5.31
CA ALA A 330 -15.03 6.42 -4.77
C ALA A 330 -15.74 5.24 -5.46
N ILE A 331 -17.08 5.28 -5.58
CA ILE A 331 -17.86 4.19 -6.22
C ILE A 331 -17.70 4.11 -7.74
N SER A 332 -17.24 5.19 -8.38
CA SER A 332 -16.93 5.24 -9.82
C SER A 332 -15.42 5.11 -10.12
N SER A 333 -14.60 4.84 -9.11
CA SER A 333 -13.14 4.79 -9.22
C SER A 333 -12.69 3.77 -10.28
N PRO A 334 -11.77 4.13 -11.21
CA PRO A 334 -11.26 3.20 -12.23
C PRO A 334 -10.61 1.93 -11.67
N LEU A 335 -10.25 1.93 -10.38
CA LEU A 335 -9.67 0.82 -9.64
C LEU A 335 -10.67 -0.33 -9.41
N LEU A 336 -11.96 -0.04 -9.35
CA LEU A 336 -13.02 -1.05 -9.31
C LEU A 336 -13.14 -1.75 -10.67
N ASP A 337 -13.05 -3.09 -10.71
CA ASP A 337 -13.31 -3.90 -11.93
C ASP A 337 -14.79 -4.30 -12.08
N PHE A 338 -15.54 -4.32 -10.97
CA PHE A 338 -16.96 -4.66 -10.91
C PHE A 338 -17.73 -3.53 -10.22
N PRO A 339 -19.01 -3.30 -10.57
CA PRO A 339 -19.83 -2.32 -9.88
C PRO A 339 -20.04 -2.73 -8.42
N ILE A 340 -20.10 -1.75 -7.52
CA ILE A 340 -20.27 -1.98 -6.09
C ILE A 340 -21.60 -2.68 -5.73
N SER A 341 -22.61 -2.59 -6.60
CA SER A 341 -23.88 -3.32 -6.49
C SER A 341 -23.76 -4.84 -6.61
N GLU A 342 -22.62 -5.39 -7.05
CA GLU A 342 -22.34 -6.83 -7.04
C GLU A 342 -21.61 -7.31 -5.76
N ALA A 343 -21.19 -6.40 -4.88
CA ALA A 343 -20.51 -6.70 -3.62
C ALA A 343 -21.51 -6.99 -2.50
N LYS A 344 -21.30 -8.08 -1.76
CA LYS A 344 -22.12 -8.43 -0.58
C LYS A 344 -21.58 -7.88 0.74
N ARG A 345 -20.33 -7.44 0.77
CA ARG A 345 -19.71 -6.87 1.96
C ARG A 345 -18.94 -5.62 1.59
N ILE A 346 -19.17 -4.53 2.29
CA ILE A 346 -18.54 -3.24 2.01
C ILE A 346 -18.01 -2.68 3.34
N VAL A 347 -16.78 -2.20 3.32
CA VAL A 347 -16.23 -1.35 4.39
C VAL A 347 -15.95 0.00 3.76
N PHE A 348 -16.44 1.09 4.34
CA PHE A 348 -16.05 2.42 3.90
C PHE A 348 -15.66 3.34 5.06
N ASN A 349 -14.66 4.19 4.80
CA ASN A 349 -14.16 5.19 5.73
C ASN A 349 -14.37 6.58 5.13
N VAL A 350 -14.85 7.51 5.95
CA VAL A 350 -14.93 8.93 5.63
C VAL A 350 -13.90 9.68 6.49
N VAL A 351 -12.89 10.25 5.85
CA VAL A 351 -11.89 11.12 6.49
C VAL A 351 -12.20 12.56 6.10
N GLY A 352 -12.22 13.48 7.07
CA GLY A 352 -12.45 14.90 6.82
C GLY A 352 -11.77 15.78 7.87
N GLY A 353 -11.72 17.08 7.60
CA GLY A 353 -11.25 18.08 8.57
C GLY A 353 -12.15 18.17 9.80
N SER A 354 -11.71 18.96 10.80
CA SER A 354 -12.47 19.21 12.04
C SER A 354 -13.82 19.90 11.83
N ASP A 355 -14.16 20.28 10.60
CA ASP A 355 -15.44 20.86 10.19
C ASP A 355 -16.42 19.83 9.60
N LEU A 356 -16.03 18.55 9.47
CA LEU A 356 -16.86 17.48 8.90
C LEU A 356 -18.20 17.32 9.64
N GLY A 357 -19.29 17.65 8.95
CA GLY A 357 -20.64 17.63 9.52
C GLY A 357 -21.34 16.29 9.41
N LEU A 358 -22.22 15.99 10.38
CA LEU A 358 -23.09 14.79 10.34
C LEU A 358 -23.96 14.72 9.08
N SER A 359 -24.40 15.87 8.55
CA SER A 359 -25.16 15.94 7.29
C SER A 359 -24.34 15.51 6.06
N GLU A 360 -23.04 15.78 6.08
CA GLU A 360 -22.12 15.39 5.00
C GLU A 360 -21.86 13.89 5.03
N ILE A 361 -21.62 13.35 6.22
CA ILE A 361 -21.52 11.91 6.47
C ILE A 361 -22.79 11.17 6.01
N ASN A 362 -23.97 11.69 6.35
CA ASN A 362 -25.24 11.08 5.96
C ASN A 362 -25.41 11.08 4.43
N ALA A 363 -25.19 12.21 3.77
CA ALA A 363 -25.30 12.32 2.32
C ALA A 363 -24.30 11.43 1.55
N ALA A 364 -23.06 11.29 2.06
CA ALA A 364 -22.10 10.35 1.50
C ALA A 364 -22.50 8.89 1.69
N SER A 365 -23.06 8.57 2.86
CA SER A 365 -23.53 7.21 3.18
C SER A 365 -24.73 6.83 2.30
N GLU A 366 -25.71 7.72 2.13
CA GLU A 366 -26.88 7.52 1.25
C GLU A 366 -26.45 7.14 -0.17
N VAL A 367 -25.49 7.87 -0.77
CA VAL A 367 -24.94 7.54 -2.10
C VAL A 367 -24.36 6.12 -2.17
N ILE A 368 -23.66 5.68 -1.12
CA ILE A 368 -23.07 4.33 -1.07
C ILE A 368 -24.16 3.27 -0.89
N TYR A 369 -25.14 3.50 0.00
CA TYR A 369 -26.28 2.60 0.23
C TYR A 369 -27.15 2.43 -1.02
N GLU A 370 -27.45 3.51 -1.74
CA GLU A 370 -28.24 3.48 -2.99
C GLU A 370 -27.55 2.71 -4.14
N ASN A 371 -26.22 2.61 -4.11
CA ASN A 371 -25.44 1.90 -5.14
C ASN A 371 -24.98 0.50 -4.70
N ALA A 372 -25.16 0.13 -3.44
CA ALA A 372 -24.83 -1.19 -2.91
C ALA A 372 -25.91 -2.24 -3.24
N HIS A 373 -25.62 -3.51 -2.95
CA HIS A 373 -26.62 -4.57 -2.99
C HIS A 373 -27.58 -4.45 -1.80
N GLU A 374 -28.87 -4.74 -1.97
CA GLU A 374 -29.89 -4.64 -0.89
C GLU A 374 -29.50 -5.48 0.35
N ASP A 375 -29.04 -6.72 0.14
CA ASP A 375 -28.51 -7.61 1.18
C ASP A 375 -27.02 -7.36 1.57
N ALA A 376 -26.42 -6.20 1.24
CA ALA A 376 -25.01 -5.96 1.56
C ALA A 376 -24.81 -5.73 3.07
N ASN A 377 -23.81 -6.42 3.66
CA ASN A 377 -23.30 -6.07 4.98
C ASN A 377 -22.34 -4.89 4.85
N ILE A 378 -22.69 -3.74 5.42
CA ILE A 378 -21.96 -2.47 5.22
C ILE A 378 -21.45 -1.97 6.57
N ILE A 379 -20.12 -1.80 6.65
CA ILE A 379 -19.42 -1.21 7.78
C ILE A 379 -19.00 0.21 7.41
N PHE A 380 -19.26 1.15 8.32
CA PHE A 380 -18.97 2.57 8.17
C PHE A 380 -18.08 3.05 9.32
N GLY A 381 -16.93 3.65 8.96
CA GLY A 381 -16.08 4.42 9.88
C GLY A 381 -16.02 5.90 9.48
N ALA A 382 -15.87 6.78 10.47
CA ALA A 382 -15.60 8.20 10.23
C ALA A 382 -14.49 8.73 11.12
N LEU A 383 -13.50 9.38 10.51
CA LEU A 383 -12.31 9.91 11.14
C LEU A 383 -12.18 11.42 10.90
N ILE A 384 -11.76 12.14 11.94
CA ILE A 384 -11.33 13.53 11.81
C ILE A 384 -9.81 13.56 11.71
N ASP A 385 -9.31 14.14 10.62
CA ASP A 385 -7.90 14.45 10.43
C ASP A 385 -7.74 15.97 10.23
N PRO A 386 -7.21 16.70 11.22
CA PRO A 386 -7.06 18.15 11.15
C PRO A 386 -6.24 18.67 9.95
N ASP A 387 -5.34 17.83 9.40
CA ASP A 387 -4.48 18.22 8.29
C ASP A 387 -5.22 18.24 6.93
N MET A 388 -6.44 17.69 6.85
CA MET A 388 -7.30 17.68 5.65
C MET A 388 -7.90 19.06 5.30
N GLY A 389 -7.99 19.99 6.24
CA GLY A 389 -8.60 21.31 6.03
C GLY A 389 -10.06 21.21 5.55
N GLU A 390 -10.37 21.77 4.38
CA GLU A 390 -11.73 21.75 3.78
C GLU A 390 -12.02 20.51 2.92
N GLU A 391 -11.07 19.57 2.76
CA GLU A 391 -11.25 18.37 1.93
C GLU A 391 -11.93 17.22 2.69
N VAL A 392 -12.61 16.35 1.94
CA VAL A 392 -13.13 15.06 2.42
C VAL A 392 -12.63 13.95 1.49
N SER A 393 -12.18 12.86 2.08
CA SER A 393 -11.68 11.67 1.40
C SER A 393 -12.49 10.45 1.82
N ILE A 394 -12.98 9.69 0.85
CA ILE A 394 -13.75 8.48 1.08
C ILE A 394 -13.04 7.30 0.43
N THR A 395 -12.73 6.30 1.25
CA THR A 395 -12.17 5.02 0.81
C THR A 395 -13.23 3.95 0.97
N VAL A 396 -13.53 3.24 -0.11
CA VAL A 396 -14.52 2.15 -0.16
C VAL A 396 -13.81 0.86 -0.54
N LEU A 397 -13.91 -0.13 0.33
CA LEU A 397 -13.48 -1.50 0.10
C LEU A 397 -14.70 -2.38 -0.11
N ALA A 398 -14.88 -2.87 -1.34
CA ALA A 398 -15.95 -3.78 -1.71
C ALA A 398 -15.40 -5.21 -1.80
N CYS A 399 -16.10 -6.17 -1.19
CA CYS A 399 -15.67 -7.57 -1.01
C CYS A 399 -16.82 -8.54 -1.34
N ASP A 400 -16.50 -9.84 -1.47
CA ASP A 400 -17.49 -10.90 -1.71
C ASP A 400 -18.36 -10.58 -2.95
N PHE A 401 -17.67 -10.20 -4.04
CA PHE A 401 -18.28 -10.16 -5.37
C PHE A 401 -18.69 -11.57 -5.75
N ARG A 402 -19.93 -11.73 -6.22
CA ARG A 402 -20.42 -13.02 -6.71
C ARG A 402 -19.42 -13.59 -7.71
N GLU A 403 -18.88 -14.78 -7.45
CA GLU A 403 -18.08 -15.49 -8.45
C GLU A 403 -18.96 -15.76 -9.67
N ARG A 404 -18.90 -14.86 -10.66
CA ARG A 404 -18.82 -15.31 -12.04
C ARG A 404 -17.56 -16.14 -12.11
N ILE A 405 -17.73 -17.43 -11.82
CA ILE A 405 -16.84 -18.48 -12.28
C ILE A 405 -16.55 -18.11 -13.73
N GLU A 406 -15.30 -17.75 -14.01
CA GLU A 406 -14.81 -17.67 -15.38
C GLU A 406 -14.90 -19.09 -15.92
N MET A 407 -16.08 -19.43 -16.45
CA MET A 407 -16.30 -20.65 -17.19
C MET A 407 -15.33 -20.55 -18.36
N LYS A 408 -14.18 -21.23 -18.22
CA LYS A 408 -13.27 -21.52 -19.32
C LYS A 408 -14.15 -21.83 -20.52
N PRO A 409 -14.05 -21.10 -21.65
CA PRO A 409 -14.93 -21.33 -22.77
C PRO A 409 -14.85 -22.81 -23.10
N ALA A 410 -15.98 -23.51 -22.92
CA ALA A 410 -16.02 -24.95 -23.09
C ALA A 410 -15.51 -25.22 -24.50
N VAL A 411 -14.53 -26.12 -24.63
CA VAL A 411 -13.88 -26.37 -25.92
C VAL A 411 -14.92 -26.91 -26.88
N ALA A 412 -15.48 -26.02 -27.71
CA ALA A 412 -16.42 -26.37 -28.75
C ALA A 412 -15.66 -27.22 -29.76
N VAL A 413 -15.88 -28.53 -29.68
CA VAL A 413 -15.33 -29.49 -30.64
C VAL A 413 -15.90 -29.11 -32.02
N ALA A 414 -14.99 -28.94 -32.97
CA ALA A 414 -15.26 -28.19 -34.19
C ALA A 414 -16.21 -28.89 -35.16
N ALA A 415 -16.93 -28.09 -35.95
CA ALA A 415 -17.46 -28.47 -37.25
C ALA A 415 -17.09 -27.41 -38.29
N GLY A 416 -16.06 -27.70 -39.10
CA GLY A 416 -15.77 -26.99 -40.36
C GLY A 416 -14.96 -25.68 -40.26
N GLY A 417 -13.81 -25.64 -40.94
CA GLY A 417 -13.02 -24.41 -41.14
C GLY A 417 -11.60 -24.50 -40.56
N GLY A 418 -10.70 -25.21 -41.24
CA GLY A 418 -9.33 -25.39 -40.77
C GLY A 418 -8.50 -24.11 -40.82
N VAL A 419 -7.80 -23.81 -39.72
CA VAL A 419 -6.64 -22.92 -39.69
C VAL A 419 -5.58 -23.59 -38.81
N ASP A 420 -4.44 -23.94 -39.41
CA ASP A 420 -3.37 -24.65 -38.73
C ASP A 420 -2.77 -23.84 -37.57
N ARG A 421 -2.62 -24.50 -36.42
CA ARG A 421 -1.71 -24.06 -35.36
C ARG A 421 -0.38 -24.75 -35.53
N ASN A 422 0.64 -24.02 -36.00
CA ASN A 422 2.02 -24.39 -35.73
C ASN A 422 2.89 -23.16 -35.49
N GLY A 423 3.82 -23.27 -34.56
CA GLY A 423 4.67 -22.16 -34.12
C GLY A 423 5.83 -21.91 -35.08
N SER A 424 5.66 -20.96 -35.99
CA SER A 424 6.74 -20.26 -36.67
C SER A 424 6.33 -18.80 -36.88
N GLY A 425 7.29 -17.87 -36.84
CA GLY A 425 6.97 -16.44 -36.91
C GLY A 425 6.22 -16.08 -38.18
N GLU A 426 5.08 -15.40 -38.06
CA GLU A 426 4.24 -15.00 -39.20
C GLU A 426 5.08 -14.35 -40.31
N TYR A 427 5.09 -14.98 -41.48
CA TYR A 427 5.60 -14.34 -42.69
C TYR A 427 4.65 -13.18 -43.04
N ARG A 428 5.03 -11.98 -42.61
CA ARG A 428 4.36 -10.76 -43.01
C ARG A 428 4.73 -10.50 -44.47
N PRO A 429 3.75 -10.30 -45.38
CA PRO A 429 4.04 -10.03 -46.78
C PRO A 429 4.91 -8.75 -46.88
N PRO A 430 5.78 -8.63 -47.89
CA PRO A 430 6.73 -7.50 -47.97
C PRO A 430 6.08 -6.12 -47.91
N THR A 431 4.81 -5.99 -48.32
CA THR A 431 4.06 -4.73 -48.29
C THR A 431 3.51 -4.36 -46.91
N PHE A 432 3.39 -5.29 -45.95
CA PHE A 432 2.72 -5.06 -44.65
C PHE A 432 3.23 -3.83 -43.90
N TYR A 433 4.54 -3.57 -43.95
CA TYR A 433 5.14 -2.40 -43.31
C TYR A 433 4.99 -1.11 -44.12
N ARG A 434 4.86 -1.19 -45.45
CA ARG A 434 4.58 -0.05 -46.33
C ARG A 434 3.13 0.40 -46.16
N ASP A 435 2.19 -0.53 -46.31
CA ASP A 435 0.75 -0.28 -46.26
C ASP A 435 0.35 0.30 -44.88
N ARG A 436 0.98 -0.18 -43.80
CA ARG A 436 0.82 0.40 -42.45
C ARG A 436 1.39 1.82 -42.31
N ARG A 437 2.44 2.21 -43.05
CA ARG A 437 3.02 3.56 -42.98
C ARG A 437 2.26 4.59 -43.79
N GLU A 438 1.66 4.19 -44.91
CA GLU A 438 0.70 5.04 -45.62
C GLU A 438 -0.49 5.37 -44.71
N ALA A 439 -1.02 4.36 -44.01
CA ALA A 439 -2.10 4.54 -43.05
C ALA A 439 -1.73 5.43 -41.85
N THR A 440 -0.50 5.33 -41.31
CA THR A 440 -0.08 6.11 -40.13
C THR A 440 0.69 7.40 -40.45
N ARG A 441 0.89 7.75 -41.74
CA ARG A 441 1.71 8.89 -42.20
C ARG A 441 3.08 8.95 -41.50
N SER A 442 3.77 7.82 -41.45
CA SER A 442 5.04 7.69 -40.74
C SER A 442 6.11 8.66 -41.30
N PRO A 443 6.91 9.33 -40.45
CA PRO A 443 7.95 10.27 -40.90
C PRO A 443 9.12 9.64 -41.69
N LEU A 444 9.17 8.31 -41.82
CA LEU A 444 10.09 7.61 -42.74
C LEU A 444 9.54 7.45 -44.17
N GLY A 445 8.25 7.76 -44.40
CA GLY A 445 7.58 7.49 -45.67
C GLY A 445 7.32 6.00 -45.93
N PRO A 446 6.60 5.67 -47.03
CA PRO A 446 6.22 4.31 -47.38
C PRO A 446 7.44 3.46 -47.83
N ASP A 447 8.38 4.05 -48.56
CA ASP A 447 9.44 3.30 -49.26
C ASP A 447 10.70 3.01 -48.42
N ALA A 448 10.80 3.54 -47.18
CA ALA A 448 11.98 3.32 -46.35
C ALA A 448 12.19 1.85 -45.96
N THR A 449 13.43 1.40 -46.10
CA THR A 449 13.85 0.00 -45.98
C THR A 449 13.72 -0.55 -44.56
N VAL A 450 13.75 -1.88 -44.45
CA VAL A 450 13.71 -2.59 -43.16
C VAL A 450 14.86 -2.16 -42.24
N GLU A 451 16.04 -1.89 -42.79
CA GLU A 451 17.25 -1.51 -42.04
C GLU A 451 17.14 -0.09 -41.44
N GLU A 452 16.65 0.87 -42.24
CA GLU A 452 16.36 2.24 -41.78
C GLU A 452 15.29 2.24 -40.69
N THR A 453 14.29 1.37 -40.82
CA THR A 453 13.22 1.19 -39.84
C THR A 453 13.76 0.69 -38.50
N ARG A 454 14.60 -0.36 -38.52
CA ARG A 454 15.25 -0.91 -37.31
C ARG A 454 16.13 0.15 -36.66
N THR A 455 16.84 0.93 -37.46
CA THR A 455 17.72 2.01 -36.99
C THR A 455 16.92 3.13 -36.31
N ALA A 456 15.81 3.58 -36.91
CA ALA A 456 14.94 4.61 -36.34
C ALA A 456 14.27 4.18 -35.03
N ILE A 457 13.79 2.93 -34.94
CA ILE A 457 13.23 2.35 -33.70
C ILE A 457 14.31 2.27 -32.60
N THR A 458 15.54 1.91 -32.95
CA THR A 458 16.61 1.66 -31.97
C THR A 458 17.29 2.95 -31.47
N ARG A 459 17.35 4.01 -32.29
CA ARG A 459 18.07 5.26 -31.96
C ARG A 459 17.16 6.46 -31.71
N GLY A 460 15.85 6.34 -31.96
CA GLY A 460 14.91 7.45 -31.93
C GLY A 460 15.07 8.40 -33.13
N PHE A 461 14.03 9.21 -33.39
CA PHE A 461 14.02 10.16 -34.49
C PHE A 461 14.91 11.38 -34.20
N LYS A 462 16.20 11.31 -34.55
CA LYS A 462 16.96 12.53 -34.84
C LYS A 462 16.46 13.11 -36.17
N ARG A 463 16.05 14.38 -36.17
CA ARG A 463 15.87 15.13 -37.43
C ARG A 463 17.20 15.08 -38.21
N PRO A 464 17.18 14.83 -39.53
CA PRO A 464 18.40 14.88 -40.32
C PRO A 464 18.98 16.29 -40.27
N GLU A 465 20.28 16.39 -39.98
CA GLU A 465 20.99 17.67 -40.01
C GLU A 465 21.07 18.21 -41.44
N SER A 466 21.13 19.54 -41.53
CA SER A 466 21.16 20.33 -42.74
C SER A 466 22.12 19.81 -43.83
N ARG A 467 21.58 19.08 -44.80
CA ARG A 467 22.27 18.77 -46.06
C ARG A 467 21.37 18.81 -47.29
N GLU A 468 20.12 18.37 -47.20
CA GLU A 468 19.16 18.46 -48.31
C GLU A 468 18.66 19.90 -48.58
N LEU A 469 18.61 20.74 -47.54
CA LEU A 469 18.23 22.15 -47.66
C LEU A 469 19.22 23.00 -48.45
N ASP A 470 20.48 22.57 -48.59
CA ASP A 470 21.48 23.33 -49.35
C ASP A 470 21.50 22.92 -50.83
N TYR A 471 21.22 21.65 -51.15
CA TYR A 471 20.99 21.22 -52.55
C TYR A 471 19.79 21.93 -53.18
N LEU A 472 18.66 22.00 -52.46
CA LEU A 472 17.45 22.69 -52.96
C LEU A 472 17.67 24.21 -53.11
N LYS A 473 18.47 24.83 -52.24
CA LYS A 473 18.85 26.25 -52.40
C LYS A 473 19.76 26.47 -53.61
N GLN A 474 20.73 25.58 -53.85
CA GLN A 474 21.60 25.65 -55.03
C GLN A 474 20.79 25.49 -56.32
N GLU A 475 19.86 24.54 -56.41
CA GLU A 475 18.96 24.42 -57.57
C GLU A 475 18.06 25.66 -57.75
N GLU A 476 17.57 26.28 -56.67
CA GLU A 476 16.80 27.53 -56.78
C GLU A 476 17.67 28.70 -57.27
N GLU A 477 18.92 28.86 -56.81
CA GLU A 477 19.83 29.90 -57.28
C GLU A 477 20.27 29.70 -58.73
N GLU A 478 20.54 28.46 -59.14
CA GLU A 478 20.81 28.11 -60.54
C GLU A 478 19.58 28.38 -61.42
N ARG A 479 18.37 28.00 -60.99
CA ARG A 479 17.13 28.33 -61.71
C ARG A 479 16.91 29.84 -61.80
N ARG A 480 17.18 30.62 -60.74
CA ARG A 480 17.05 32.10 -60.74
C ARG A 480 18.07 32.76 -61.66
N THR A 481 19.33 32.31 -61.67
CA THR A 481 20.36 32.84 -62.58
C THR A 481 20.10 32.45 -64.04
N PHE A 482 19.62 31.23 -64.30
CA PHE A 482 19.19 30.79 -65.64
C PHE A 482 17.98 31.61 -66.15
N LYS A 483 17.00 31.92 -65.28
CA LYS A 483 15.85 32.79 -65.63
C LYS A 483 16.29 34.23 -65.91
N LYS A 484 17.24 34.78 -65.15
CA LYS A 484 17.87 36.09 -65.46
C LYS A 484 18.58 36.10 -66.80
N ARG A 485 19.35 35.04 -67.14
CA ARG A 485 20.03 34.91 -68.45
C ARG A 485 19.03 34.82 -69.61
N LYS A 486 17.95 34.03 -69.49
CA LYS A 486 16.88 33.99 -70.51
C LYS A 486 16.12 35.32 -70.65
N GLY A 487 15.80 36.00 -69.54
CA GLY A 487 15.14 37.31 -69.57
C GLY A 487 15.98 38.40 -70.24
N GLY A 488 17.29 38.41 -69.99
CA GLY A 488 18.24 39.31 -70.66
C GLY A 488 18.46 39.01 -72.15
N PHE A 489 18.30 37.75 -72.57
CA PHE A 489 18.39 37.33 -73.97
C PHE A 489 17.13 37.73 -74.77
N PHE A 490 15.94 37.46 -74.24
CA PHE A 490 14.67 37.83 -74.90
C PHE A 490 14.49 39.34 -75.06
N ARG A 491 14.85 40.14 -74.04
CA ARG A 491 14.78 41.61 -74.12
C ARG A 491 15.80 42.22 -75.11
N ARG A 492 16.79 41.46 -75.55
CA ARG A 492 17.80 41.87 -76.56
C ARG A 492 17.48 41.38 -77.99
N LEU A 493 16.47 40.52 -78.14
CA LEU A 493 16.02 39.96 -79.43
C LEU A 493 14.69 40.57 -79.93
N PHE A 494 13.87 41.12 -79.03
CA PHE A 494 12.58 41.75 -79.35
C PHE A 494 12.45 43.17 -78.77
N GLY A 495 13.56 43.91 -78.72
CA GLY A 495 13.57 45.34 -78.36
C GLY A 495 13.46 46.22 -79.61
N SER A 496 12.48 47.13 -79.61
CA SER A 496 12.22 48.20 -80.59
C SER A 496 11.85 47.79 -82.02
N ARG A 497 10.57 47.98 -82.35
CA ARG A 497 10.13 48.97 -83.37
C ARG A 497 8.65 49.29 -83.19
N ASP A 498 8.41 50.57 -82.90
CA ASP A 498 7.25 51.44 -83.17
C ASP A 498 5.82 50.86 -83.10
#